data_AF-N6T5Y3-F1
#
_entry.id   AF-N6T5Y3-F1
#
_cell.length_a   1.000
_cell.length_b   1.000
_cell.length_c   1.000
_cell.angle_alpha   90.00
_cell.angle_beta   90.00
_cell.angle_gamma   90.00
#
_symmetry.space_group_name_H-M   'P 1'
#
loop_
_entity.id
_entity.type
_entity.pdbx_description
1 polymer ?
#
loop_
_entity_poly.entity_id
_entity_poly.type
_entity_poly.pdbx_seq_one_letter_code
_entity_poly.pdbx_strand_id
1 'polypeptide(L)'
;MSSLKSIWNCLFSPRLIQIYGTGAEQMYEEDPLERWGNQIINSLYMMWKVGLCTSPLWGSALYNKGYFQLQELPFIAKCATGVGVILVISFCIRGLSRAKNPAYLKFLDVLQRAENDMVATKPELMKYDFEFKSWPVEYDLSDTKSPTPKASPRVAVPQGAFQNIVSIPFRVIAYLAIHTFGIRLIYPGVLGVLQAVLEKGLLKGRTRLIEVYAGQRYKLKTVDGNSIDTMVLDRRSSYANGDTLVICCEGNAGFYEIGTVITPIEAGYSVIGWNHPGFGGSTGMPYPAQEQNAIDAVIQFAINILGFKVENIMLFGWSIGGYAVSWAAMTYPDIKSVVSNNTRFL
;
A
#
# COMPACT_ATOMS: atom_id res chain seq x y z
N MET A 1 15.84 10.11 28.10
CA MET A 1 16.48 8.97 27.40
C MET A 1 17.93 9.34 27.09
N SER A 2 18.89 8.41 27.17
CA SER A 2 20.28 8.67 26.75
C SER A 2 20.30 9.23 25.31
N SER A 3 21.05 10.30 25.07
CA SER A 3 21.15 10.99 23.76
C SER A 3 21.43 10.00 22.61
N LEU A 4 22.30 9.02 22.85
CA LEU A 4 22.63 7.94 21.91
C LEU A 4 21.43 7.03 21.56
N LYS A 5 20.59 6.69 22.54
CA LYS A 5 19.39 5.87 22.31
C LYS A 5 18.37 6.62 21.44
N SER A 6 18.24 7.94 21.64
CA SER A 6 17.35 8.77 20.82
C SER A 6 17.81 8.81 19.36
N ILE A 7 19.11 9.01 19.13
CA ILE A 7 19.70 9.01 17.77
C ILE A 7 19.51 7.65 17.10
N TRP A 8 19.74 6.55 17.83
CA TRP A 8 19.53 5.19 17.32
C TRP A 8 18.08 4.93 16.91
N ASN A 9 17.12 5.40 17.71
CA ASN A 9 15.70 5.27 17.37
C ASN A 9 15.33 6.11 16.13
N CYS A 10 15.92 7.30 15.96
CA CYS A 10 15.68 8.18 14.83
C CYS A 10 16.35 7.72 13.52
N LEU A 11 17.37 6.86 13.61
CA LEU A 11 18.16 6.36 12.48
C LEU A 11 17.29 5.55 11.51
N PHE A 12 16.43 4.68 12.03
CA PHE A 12 15.59 3.76 11.25
C PHE A 12 14.09 4.09 11.30
N SER A 13 13.72 5.21 11.93
CA SER A 13 12.34 5.65 12.03
C SER A 13 11.76 6.09 10.68
N PRO A 14 10.43 6.03 10.50
CA PRO A 14 9.77 6.43 9.26
C PRO A 14 9.95 7.92 8.95
N ARG A 15 9.87 8.29 7.68
CA ARG A 15 9.74 9.69 7.27
C ARG A 15 8.37 10.24 7.68
N LEU A 16 8.39 11.38 8.36
CA LEU A 16 7.20 12.20 8.61
C LEU A 16 6.97 13.10 7.40
N ILE A 17 5.73 13.17 6.92
CA ILE A 17 5.35 13.86 5.67
C ILE A 17 4.59 15.14 5.99
N GLN A 18 3.54 15.03 6.79
CA GLN A 18 2.64 16.15 7.10
C GLN A 18 2.15 16.07 8.55
N ILE A 19 1.86 17.23 9.13
CA ILE A 19 1.20 17.35 10.44
C ILE A 19 -0.15 18.05 10.22
N TYR A 20 -1.25 17.42 10.63
CA TYR A 20 -2.61 17.93 10.49
C TYR A 20 -3.01 18.82 11.67
N GLY A 21 -3.95 19.76 11.42
CA GLY A 21 -4.62 20.52 12.48
C GLY A 21 -3.98 21.86 12.90
N THR A 22 -2.99 22.38 12.17
CA THR A 22 -2.41 23.72 12.40
C THR A 22 -3.06 24.85 11.57
N GLY A 23 -4.19 24.57 10.90
CA GLY A 23 -4.99 25.59 10.18
C GLY A 23 -4.50 25.94 8.77
N ALA A 24 -3.32 25.47 8.38
CA ALA A 24 -2.82 25.47 7.00
C ALA A 24 -2.23 24.08 6.70
N GLU A 25 -2.22 23.67 5.43
CA GLU A 25 -1.55 22.44 4.95
C GLU A 25 -0.04 22.53 5.25
N GLN A 26 0.36 22.32 6.49
CA GLN A 26 1.74 22.46 6.92
C GLN A 26 2.47 21.14 6.72
N MET A 27 3.16 21.07 5.58
CA MET A 27 4.13 20.01 5.32
C MET A 27 5.18 20.01 6.43
N TYR A 28 5.67 18.82 6.79
CA TYR A 28 6.76 18.71 7.76
C TYR A 28 8.02 19.40 7.21
N GLU A 29 8.53 20.37 7.95
CA GLU A 29 9.77 21.07 7.59
C GLU A 29 10.97 20.21 8.00
N GLU A 30 11.49 19.48 7.01
CA GLU A 30 12.74 18.74 7.14
C GLU A 30 13.92 19.72 7.24
N ASP A 31 14.81 19.47 8.20
CA ASP A 31 16.11 20.16 8.23
C ASP A 31 16.90 19.87 6.93
N PRO A 32 17.74 20.80 6.44
CA PRO A 32 18.51 20.59 5.20
C PRO A 32 19.35 19.31 5.20
N LEU A 33 19.88 18.92 6.36
CA LEU A 33 20.68 17.70 6.53
C LEU A 33 19.82 16.43 6.47
N GLU A 34 18.64 16.44 7.09
CA GLU A 34 17.66 15.37 6.93
C GLU A 34 17.26 15.22 5.47
N ARG A 35 16.92 16.34 4.81
CA ARG A 35 16.51 16.35 3.40
C ARG A 35 17.58 15.76 2.49
N TRP A 36 18.84 16.11 2.71
CA TRP A 36 19.97 15.55 1.95
C TRP A 36 20.09 14.04 2.15
N GLY A 37 20.03 13.56 3.40
CA GLY A 37 20.07 12.14 3.71
C GLY A 37 18.90 11.37 3.09
N ASN A 38 17.68 11.91 3.19
CA ASN A 38 16.49 11.35 2.55
C ASN A 38 16.63 11.29 1.04
N GLN A 39 17.15 12.35 0.41
CA GLN A 39 17.33 12.40 -1.04
C GLN A 39 18.31 11.33 -1.54
N ILE A 40 19.42 11.11 -0.84
CA ILE A 40 20.39 10.06 -1.22
C ILE A 40 19.78 8.67 -1.06
N ILE A 41 19.15 8.39 0.09
CA ILE A 41 18.53 7.10 0.37
C ILE A 41 17.45 6.79 -0.68
N ASN A 42 16.58 7.76 -0.98
CA ASN A 42 15.52 7.61 -1.98
C ASN A 42 16.09 7.45 -3.39
N SER A 43 17.14 8.18 -3.76
CA SER A 43 17.79 8.05 -5.07
C SER A 43 18.40 6.66 -5.26
N LEU A 44 19.09 6.14 -4.24
CA LEU A 44 19.67 4.79 -4.26
C LEU A 44 18.58 3.72 -4.31
N TYR A 45 17.48 3.91 -3.58
CA TYR A 45 16.32 3.01 -3.64
C TYR A 45 15.67 2.99 -5.04
N MET A 46 15.49 4.15 -5.66
CA MET A 46 14.95 4.25 -7.01
C MET A 46 15.89 3.65 -8.05
N MET A 47 17.21 3.88 -7.94
CA MET A 47 18.20 3.23 -8.80
C MET A 47 18.18 1.71 -8.64
N TRP A 48 18.02 1.20 -7.42
CA TRP A 48 17.85 -0.24 -7.17
C TRP A 48 16.59 -0.79 -7.85
N LYS A 49 15.44 -0.12 -7.70
CA LYS A 49 14.16 -0.52 -8.32
C LYS A 49 14.22 -0.51 -9.85
N VAL A 50 14.74 0.57 -10.44
CA VAL A 50 14.94 0.69 -11.89
C VAL A 50 15.96 -0.34 -12.37
N GLY A 51 17.05 -0.53 -11.63
CA GLY A 51 18.08 -1.53 -11.90
C GLY A 51 17.53 -2.95 -11.92
N LEU A 52 16.67 -3.32 -10.96
CA LEU A 52 15.98 -4.62 -10.96
C LEU A 52 15.03 -4.76 -12.16
N CYS A 53 14.27 -3.72 -12.49
CA CYS A 53 13.35 -3.75 -13.64
C CYS A 53 14.10 -3.90 -14.98
N THR A 54 15.24 -3.22 -15.11
CA THR A 54 16.10 -3.25 -16.31
C THR A 54 17.22 -4.29 -16.23
N SER A 55 17.22 -5.14 -15.19
CA SER A 55 18.31 -6.09 -14.91
C SER A 55 18.56 -7.11 -16.03
N PRO A 56 17.57 -7.57 -16.82
CA PRO A 56 17.88 -8.46 -17.95
C PRO A 56 18.69 -7.76 -19.04
N LEU A 57 18.43 -6.47 -19.28
CA LEU A 57 19.15 -5.66 -20.27
C LEU A 57 20.58 -5.38 -19.79
N TRP A 58 20.71 -4.94 -18.52
CA TRP A 58 22.02 -4.66 -17.92
C TRP A 58 22.85 -5.93 -17.72
N GLY A 59 22.23 -7.03 -17.32
CA GLY A 59 22.90 -8.32 -17.15
C GLY A 59 23.51 -8.81 -18.46
N SER A 60 22.77 -8.73 -19.57
CA SER A 60 23.28 -9.05 -20.90
C SER A 60 24.42 -8.12 -21.33
N ALA A 61 24.26 -6.81 -21.14
CA ALA A 61 25.29 -5.82 -21.48
C ALA A 61 26.58 -6.00 -20.65
N LEU A 62 26.46 -6.27 -19.35
CA LEU A 62 27.59 -6.49 -18.45
C LEU A 62 28.29 -7.83 -18.73
N TYR A 63 27.52 -8.87 -19.10
CA TYR A 63 28.04 -10.15 -19.53
C TYR A 63 28.87 -10.03 -20.81
N ASN A 64 28.33 -9.36 -21.83
CA ASN A 64 29.03 -9.14 -23.09
C ASN A 64 30.32 -8.31 -22.93
N LYS A 65 30.40 -7.49 -21.87
CA LYS A 65 31.60 -6.70 -21.53
C LYS A 65 32.58 -7.41 -20.59
N GLY A 66 32.29 -8.63 -20.15
CA GLY A 66 33.20 -9.43 -19.32
C GLY A 66 33.27 -9.02 -17.84
N TYR A 67 32.36 -8.18 -17.34
CA TYR A 67 32.39 -7.70 -15.94
C TYR A 67 32.15 -8.79 -14.88
N PHE A 68 31.73 -10.00 -15.28
CA PHE A 68 31.59 -11.14 -14.38
C PHE A 68 32.88 -11.97 -14.21
N GLN A 69 34.00 -11.52 -14.78
CA GLN A 69 35.30 -12.16 -14.58
C GLN A 69 35.86 -11.86 -13.19
N LEU A 70 36.58 -12.83 -12.60
CA LEU A 70 37.20 -12.72 -11.26
C LEU A 70 38.13 -11.51 -11.12
N GLN A 71 38.71 -11.02 -12.22
CA GLN A 71 39.63 -9.88 -12.24
C GLN A 71 38.93 -8.54 -11.97
N GLU A 72 37.63 -8.44 -12.27
CA GLU A 72 36.83 -7.22 -12.08
C GLU A 72 36.16 -7.16 -10.70
N LEU A 73 36.25 -8.24 -9.91
CA LEU A 73 35.67 -8.33 -8.57
C LEU A 73 36.16 -7.22 -7.61
N PRO A 74 37.46 -6.82 -7.61
CA PRO A 74 37.93 -5.72 -6.78
C PRO A 74 37.30 -4.37 -7.15
N PHE A 75 37.00 -4.14 -8.43
CA PHE A 75 36.33 -2.92 -8.88
C PHE A 75 34.88 -2.89 -8.37
N ILE A 76 34.14 -3.99 -8.54
CA ILE A 76 32.76 -4.12 -8.01
C ILE A 76 32.74 -3.93 -6.49
N ALA A 77 33.69 -4.55 -5.77
CA ALA A 77 33.81 -4.41 -4.32
C ALA A 77 34.07 -2.95 -3.90
N LYS A 78 34.96 -2.24 -4.59
CA LYS A 78 35.20 -0.80 -4.34
C LYS A 78 33.95 0.04 -4.57
N CYS A 79 33.22 -0.19 -5.67
CA CYS A 79 31.96 0.52 -5.94
C CYS A 79 30.89 0.23 -4.88
N ALA A 80 30.68 -1.05 -4.54
CA ALA A 80 29.74 -1.46 -3.50
C ALA A 80 30.11 -0.86 -2.13
N THR A 81 31.40 -0.80 -1.81
CA THR A 81 31.90 -0.19 -0.56
C THR A 81 31.66 1.32 -0.56
N GLY A 82 31.94 2.02 -1.67
CA GLY A 82 31.67 3.45 -1.79
C GLY A 82 30.19 3.79 -1.62
N VAL A 83 29.30 3.04 -2.28
CA VAL A 83 27.85 3.17 -2.11
C VAL A 83 27.43 2.86 -0.66
N GLY A 84 27.99 1.81 -0.06
CA GLY A 84 27.74 1.44 1.33
C GLY A 84 28.13 2.54 2.32
N VAL A 85 29.30 3.15 2.15
CA VAL A 85 29.76 4.27 2.99
C VAL A 85 28.84 5.48 2.84
N ILE A 86 28.44 5.84 1.62
CA ILE A 86 27.50 6.94 1.36
C ILE A 86 26.16 6.68 2.05
N LEU A 87 25.65 5.44 2.00
CA LEU A 87 24.43 5.05 2.69
C LEU A 87 24.55 5.22 4.20
N VAL A 88 25.60 4.67 4.82
CA VAL A 88 25.82 4.76 6.27
C VAL A 88 25.89 6.22 6.72
N ILE A 89 26.65 7.06 6.01
CA ILE A 89 26.74 8.50 6.31
C ILE A 89 25.36 9.16 6.19
N SER A 90 24.59 8.84 5.15
CA SER A 90 23.25 9.41 4.93
C SER A 90 22.28 9.05 6.06
N PHE A 91 22.28 7.79 6.52
CA PHE A 91 21.49 7.36 7.67
C PHE A 91 21.91 8.07 8.96
N CYS A 92 23.21 8.17 9.23
CA CYS A 92 23.74 8.86 10.42
C CYS A 92 23.35 10.35 10.45
N ILE A 93 23.54 11.06 9.34
CA ILE A 93 23.18 12.48 9.22
C ILE A 93 21.67 12.66 9.42
N ARG A 94 20.86 11.82 8.78
CA ARG A 94 19.40 11.82 8.95
C ARG A 94 18.97 11.60 10.39
N GLY A 95 19.52 10.57 11.06
CA GLY A 95 19.20 10.24 12.44
C GLY A 95 19.59 11.34 13.42
N LEU A 96 20.77 11.96 13.23
CA LEU A 96 21.21 13.10 14.04
C LEU A 96 20.34 14.34 13.85
N SER A 97 19.89 14.61 12.62
CA SER A 97 19.02 15.75 12.32
C SER A 97 17.64 15.57 12.98
N ARG A 98 17.03 14.40 12.80
CA ARG A 98 15.74 14.04 13.43
C ARG A 98 15.78 14.10 14.95
N ALA A 99 16.88 13.65 15.56
CA ALA A 99 17.06 13.68 17.01
C ALA A 99 17.15 15.11 17.58
N LYS A 100 17.40 16.13 16.75
CA LYS A 100 17.38 17.55 17.14
C LYS A 100 16.03 18.22 16.91
N ASN A 101 15.16 17.64 16.09
CA ASN A 101 13.88 18.24 15.74
C ASN A 101 12.80 17.85 16.77
N PRO A 102 12.28 18.81 17.57
CA PRO A 102 11.30 18.51 18.62
C PRO A 102 9.94 18.03 18.08
N ALA A 103 9.52 18.51 16.90
CA ALA A 103 8.27 18.07 16.28
C ALA A 103 8.37 16.60 15.86
N TYR A 104 9.52 16.20 15.32
CA TYR A 104 9.80 14.82 14.95
C TYR A 104 9.85 13.88 16.16
N LEU A 105 10.52 14.30 17.24
CA LEU A 105 10.57 13.52 18.47
C LEU A 105 9.19 13.31 19.09
N LYS A 106 8.32 14.32 19.05
CA LYS A 106 6.93 14.19 19.50
C LYS A 106 6.15 13.18 18.65
N PHE A 107 6.30 13.24 17.33
CA PHE A 107 5.75 12.24 16.43
C PHE A 107 6.25 10.82 16.77
N LEU A 108 7.56 10.66 16.96
CA LEU A 108 8.17 9.36 17.24
C LEU A 108 7.67 8.77 18.56
N ASP A 109 7.50 9.60 19.59
CA ASP A 109 6.89 9.19 20.86
C ASP A 109 5.44 8.71 20.67
N VAL A 110 4.63 9.46 19.92
CA VAL A 110 3.24 9.08 19.59
C VAL A 110 3.21 7.75 18.83
N LEU A 111 4.11 7.55 17.87
CA LEU A 111 4.20 6.31 17.11
C LEU A 111 4.56 5.12 18.01
N GLN A 112 5.57 5.27 18.88
CA GLN A 112 5.96 4.22 19.83
C GLN A 112 4.84 3.90 20.83
N ARG A 113 4.07 4.89 21.25
CA ARG A 113 2.87 4.66 22.08
C ARG A 113 1.79 3.93 21.31
N ALA A 114 1.54 4.28 20.06
CA ALA A 114 0.56 3.64 19.20
C ALA A 114 0.90 2.17 18.88
N GLU A 115 2.18 1.82 18.79
CA GLU A 115 2.62 0.41 18.65
C GLU A 115 2.26 -0.45 19.87
N ASN A 116 2.14 0.15 21.05
CA ASN A 116 1.79 -0.56 22.30
C ASN A 116 0.29 -0.50 22.61
N ASP A 117 -0.33 0.68 22.45
CA ASP A 117 -1.75 0.92 22.67
C ASP A 117 -2.31 1.81 21.54
N MET A 118 -2.79 1.15 20.49
CA MET A 118 -3.34 1.80 19.32
C MET A 118 -4.70 2.46 19.59
N VAL A 119 -5.54 1.84 20.43
CA VAL A 119 -6.91 2.33 20.66
C VAL A 119 -6.89 3.69 21.34
N ALA A 120 -6.06 3.86 22.37
CA ALA A 120 -5.95 5.13 23.08
C ALA A 120 -5.17 6.18 22.28
N THR A 121 -4.15 5.78 21.53
CA THR A 121 -3.21 6.72 20.86
C THR A 121 -3.66 7.14 19.46
N LYS A 122 -4.61 6.43 18.84
CA LYS A 122 -5.07 6.69 17.46
C LYS A 122 -5.42 8.16 17.19
N PRO A 123 -6.20 8.88 18.02
CA PRO A 123 -6.52 10.27 17.76
C PRO A 123 -5.30 11.21 17.73
N GLU A 124 -4.24 10.88 18.47
CA GLU A 124 -2.97 11.61 18.42
C GLU A 124 -2.15 11.23 17.19
N LEU A 125 -2.09 9.94 16.86
CA LEU A 125 -1.35 9.43 15.70
C LEU A 125 -1.92 9.99 14.39
N MET A 126 -3.26 10.07 14.28
CA MET A 126 -3.96 10.62 13.11
C MET A 126 -3.63 12.09 12.81
N LYS A 127 -2.94 12.80 13.70
CA LYS A 127 -2.41 14.15 13.45
C LYS A 127 -1.15 14.14 12.59
N TYR A 128 -0.58 12.98 12.29
CA TYR A 128 0.66 12.83 11.55
C TYR A 128 0.42 11.95 10.31
N ASP A 129 0.82 12.41 9.13
CA ASP A 129 0.99 11.55 7.95
C ASP A 129 2.48 11.20 7.81
N PHE A 130 2.76 9.92 7.63
CA PHE A 130 4.10 9.35 7.59
C PHE A 130 4.12 8.09 6.73
N GLU A 131 5.31 7.53 6.51
CA GLU A 131 5.47 6.30 5.73
C GLU A 131 4.53 5.19 6.22
N PHE A 132 3.61 4.77 5.34
CA PHE A 132 2.60 3.77 5.68
C PHE A 132 3.19 2.47 6.18
N LYS A 133 4.40 2.08 5.73
CA LYS A 133 5.10 0.88 6.22
C LYS A 133 5.17 0.82 7.75
N SER A 134 5.35 1.96 8.41
CA SER A 134 5.45 2.03 9.88
C SER A 134 4.12 2.26 10.59
N TRP A 135 3.00 2.39 9.88
CA TRP A 135 1.68 2.46 10.51
C TRP A 135 1.40 1.15 11.29
N PRO A 136 0.98 1.17 12.57
CA PRO A 136 0.66 -0.05 13.31
C PRO A 136 -0.48 -0.85 12.65
N VAL A 137 -0.41 -2.18 12.67
CA VAL A 137 -1.50 -3.02 12.15
C VAL A 137 -2.67 -2.94 13.12
N GLU A 138 -3.85 -2.52 12.63
CA GLU A 138 -5.04 -2.33 13.48
C GLU A 138 -6.00 -3.51 13.42
N TYR A 139 -5.92 -4.28 12.33
CA TYR A 139 -6.71 -5.46 12.12
C TYR A 139 -5.88 -6.50 11.39
N ASP A 140 -5.79 -7.68 11.98
CA ASP A 140 -5.13 -8.84 11.38
C ASP A 140 -6.16 -9.94 11.12
N LEU A 141 -6.43 -10.19 9.84
CA LEU A 141 -7.35 -11.24 9.46
C LEU A 141 -6.80 -12.64 9.78
N SER A 142 -5.47 -12.81 9.82
CA SER A 142 -4.85 -14.11 10.12
C SER A 142 -5.06 -14.56 11.58
N ASP A 143 -5.23 -13.60 12.50
CA ASP A 143 -5.53 -13.87 13.91
C ASP A 143 -7.02 -14.16 14.16
N THR A 144 -7.88 -13.79 13.21
CA THR A 144 -9.32 -14.01 13.33
C THR A 144 -9.63 -15.44 12.89
N LYS A 145 -10.19 -16.26 13.80
CA LYS A 145 -10.78 -17.58 13.48
C LYS A 145 -12.09 -17.41 12.70
N SER A 146 -12.05 -16.65 11.61
CA SER A 146 -13.20 -16.47 10.74
C SER A 146 -13.44 -17.79 10.00
N PRO A 147 -14.70 -18.24 9.83
CA PRO A 147 -14.99 -19.30 8.89
C PRO A 147 -14.46 -18.85 7.53
N THR A 148 -13.48 -19.60 7.02
CA THR A 148 -12.95 -19.39 5.67
C THR A 148 -14.16 -19.37 4.72
N PRO A 149 -14.28 -18.34 3.88
CA PRO A 149 -15.40 -18.30 2.95
C PRO A 149 -15.37 -19.57 2.11
N LYS A 150 -16.54 -20.23 1.95
CA LYS A 150 -16.64 -21.48 1.20
C LYS A 150 -16.04 -21.24 -0.17
N ALA A 151 -14.90 -21.88 -0.45
CA ALA A 151 -14.23 -21.74 -1.73
C ALA A 151 -15.23 -22.03 -2.85
N SER A 152 -15.44 -21.04 -3.72
CA SER A 152 -16.24 -21.24 -4.94
C SER A 152 -15.65 -22.45 -5.70
N PRO A 153 -16.49 -23.38 -6.20
CA PRO A 153 -16.01 -24.49 -6.98
C PRO A 153 -15.24 -23.94 -8.19
N ARG A 154 -13.94 -24.24 -8.25
CA ARG A 154 -13.13 -23.93 -9.44
C ARG A 154 -13.81 -24.61 -10.63
N VAL A 155 -14.30 -23.82 -11.58
CA VAL A 155 -14.76 -24.34 -12.87
C VAL A 155 -13.52 -24.92 -13.56
N ALA A 156 -13.36 -26.24 -13.46
CA ALA A 156 -12.30 -26.95 -14.13
C ALA A 156 -12.61 -26.92 -15.63
N VAL A 157 -11.89 -26.09 -16.38
CA VAL A 157 -11.90 -26.15 -17.84
C VAL A 157 -11.21 -27.47 -18.23
N PRO A 158 -11.90 -28.44 -18.86
CA PRO A 158 -11.29 -29.70 -19.22
C PRO A 158 -10.28 -29.44 -20.34
N GLN A 159 -8.98 -29.61 -20.06
CA GLN A 159 -7.93 -29.56 -21.08
C GLN A 159 -7.33 -30.96 -21.28
N GLY A 160 -7.33 -31.44 -22.52
CA GLY A 160 -6.85 -32.78 -22.89
C GLY A 160 -5.36 -32.99 -22.57
N ALA A 161 -5.00 -34.17 -22.08
CA ALA A 161 -3.67 -34.52 -21.59
C ALA A 161 -2.53 -34.27 -22.60
N PHE A 162 -2.79 -34.38 -23.90
CA PHE A 162 -1.80 -34.14 -24.96
C PHE A 162 -1.51 -32.64 -25.19
N GLN A 163 -2.52 -31.78 -25.06
CA GLN A 163 -2.35 -30.31 -25.11
C GLN A 163 -1.63 -29.78 -23.87
N ASN A 164 -1.70 -30.49 -22.73
CA ASN A 164 -0.99 -30.13 -21.50
C ASN A 164 0.53 -30.29 -21.58
N ILE A 165 1.06 -31.21 -22.39
CA ILE A 165 2.51 -31.47 -22.47
C ILE A 165 3.20 -30.50 -23.46
N VAL A 166 2.60 -30.28 -24.63
CA VAL A 166 3.14 -29.36 -25.65
C VAL A 166 3.08 -27.90 -25.19
N SER A 167 2.16 -27.58 -24.27
CA SER A 167 2.04 -26.25 -23.69
C SER A 167 2.97 -26.00 -22.50
N ILE A 168 3.75 -26.97 -21.98
CA ILE A 168 4.62 -26.75 -20.82
C ILE A 168 5.65 -25.63 -21.08
N PRO A 169 6.40 -25.61 -22.20
CA PRO A 169 7.35 -24.52 -22.47
C PRO A 169 6.64 -23.17 -22.62
N PHE A 170 5.48 -23.14 -23.28
CA PHE A 170 4.68 -21.94 -23.43
C PHE A 170 4.11 -21.45 -22.09
N ARG A 171 3.70 -22.36 -21.20
CA ARG A 171 3.25 -22.05 -19.84
C ARG A 171 4.38 -21.50 -18.99
N VAL A 172 5.59 -22.01 -19.11
CA VAL A 172 6.78 -21.46 -18.44
C VAL A 172 7.07 -20.05 -18.96
N ILE A 173 7.07 -19.84 -20.27
CA ILE A 173 7.28 -18.51 -20.86
C ILE A 173 6.16 -17.54 -20.45
N ALA A 174 4.90 -17.97 -20.50
CA ALA A 174 3.75 -17.17 -20.10
C ALA A 174 3.81 -16.85 -18.60
N TYR A 175 4.15 -17.82 -17.75
CA TYR A 175 4.37 -17.63 -16.32
C TYR A 175 5.46 -16.59 -16.09
N LEU A 176 6.63 -16.75 -16.72
CA LEU A 176 7.72 -15.77 -16.63
C LEU A 176 7.28 -14.40 -17.12
N ALA A 177 6.59 -14.29 -18.26
CA ALA A 177 6.10 -13.02 -18.80
C ALA A 177 5.12 -12.33 -17.85
N ILE A 178 4.12 -13.06 -17.34
CA ILE A 178 3.12 -12.55 -16.38
C ILE A 178 3.80 -12.06 -15.10
N HIS A 179 4.71 -12.86 -14.53
CA HIS A 179 5.37 -12.56 -13.26
C HIS A 179 6.54 -11.57 -13.37
N THR A 180 7.01 -11.22 -14.57
CA THR A 180 8.08 -10.24 -14.77
C THR A 180 7.57 -8.88 -15.22
N PHE A 181 6.87 -8.79 -16.35
CA PHE A 181 6.42 -7.49 -16.88
C PHE A 181 4.91 -7.43 -17.13
N GLY A 182 4.26 -8.57 -17.40
CA GLY A 182 2.83 -8.63 -17.73
C GLY A 182 1.96 -8.01 -16.64
N ILE A 183 2.12 -8.44 -15.38
CA ILE A 183 1.33 -7.88 -14.26
C ILE A 183 1.56 -6.38 -14.09
N ARG A 184 2.77 -5.88 -14.37
CA ARG A 184 3.12 -4.46 -14.24
C ARG A 184 2.55 -3.60 -15.37
N LEU A 185 2.35 -4.18 -16.56
CA LEU A 185 1.69 -3.52 -17.69
C LEU A 185 0.16 -3.54 -17.56
N ILE A 186 -0.40 -4.63 -17.03
CA ILE A 186 -1.83 -4.72 -16.75
C ILE A 186 -2.20 -3.80 -15.59
N TYR A 187 -1.33 -3.70 -14.58
CA TYR A 187 -1.50 -2.86 -13.39
C TYR A 187 -0.38 -1.82 -13.24
N PRO A 188 -0.34 -0.77 -14.08
CA PRO A 188 0.59 0.35 -13.96
C PRO A 188 0.58 1.02 -12.58
N GLY A 189 -0.52 0.92 -11.82
CA GLY A 189 -0.59 1.41 -10.43
C GLY A 189 0.47 0.82 -9.49
N VAL A 190 1.03 -0.36 -9.81
CA VAL A 190 2.11 -1.01 -9.04
C VAL A 190 3.50 -0.42 -9.37
N LEU A 191 3.61 0.30 -10.49
CA LEU A 191 4.88 0.88 -10.91
C LEU A 191 5.23 2.04 -9.98
N GLY A 192 6.31 1.88 -9.21
CA GLY A 192 6.80 2.92 -8.30
C GLY A 192 7.06 4.27 -8.99
N VAL A 193 7.38 4.27 -10.30
CA VAL A 193 7.51 5.51 -11.09
C VAL A 193 6.17 6.24 -11.22
N LEU A 194 5.08 5.52 -11.56
CA LEU A 194 3.76 6.14 -11.65
C LEU A 194 3.29 6.64 -10.29
N GLN A 195 3.50 5.85 -9.24
CA GLN A 195 3.19 6.27 -7.87
C GLN A 195 3.97 7.52 -7.46
N ALA A 196 5.26 7.62 -7.82
CA ALA A 196 6.06 8.81 -7.54
C ALA A 196 5.56 10.06 -8.28
N VAL A 197 5.05 9.91 -9.52
CA VAL A 197 4.42 11.02 -10.26
C VAL A 197 3.12 11.45 -9.58
N LEU A 198 2.33 10.50 -9.08
CA LEU A 198 1.04 10.76 -8.44
C LEU A 198 1.13 11.13 -6.96
N GLU A 199 2.28 10.93 -6.31
CA GLU A 199 2.49 11.06 -4.86
C GLU A 199 1.91 12.36 -4.29
N LYS A 200 2.15 13.50 -4.94
CA LYS A 200 1.62 14.80 -4.51
C LYS A 200 0.10 14.87 -4.59
N GLY A 201 -0.49 14.29 -5.63
CA GLY A 201 -1.94 14.21 -5.81
C GLY A 201 -2.58 13.30 -4.78
N LEU A 202 -1.97 12.13 -4.52
CA LEU A 202 -2.43 11.19 -3.49
C LEU A 202 -2.35 11.81 -2.10
N LEU A 203 -1.26 12.49 -1.77
CA LEU A 203 -1.12 13.19 -0.49
C LEU A 203 -2.22 14.24 -0.31
N LYS A 204 -2.44 15.10 -1.31
CA LYS A 204 -3.52 16.10 -1.27
C LYS A 204 -4.90 15.46 -1.14
N GLY A 205 -5.16 14.36 -1.85
CA GLY A 205 -6.39 13.60 -1.76
C GLY A 205 -6.62 13.04 -0.35
N ARG A 206 -5.60 12.41 0.23
CA ARG A 206 -5.64 11.90 1.62
C ARG A 206 -5.87 13.01 2.63
N THR A 207 -5.16 14.13 2.51
CA THR A 207 -5.32 15.30 3.37
C THR A 207 -6.75 15.82 3.32
N ARG A 208 -7.35 15.92 2.12
CA ARG A 208 -8.77 16.28 1.97
C ARG A 208 -9.69 15.28 2.67
N LEU A 209 -9.45 13.97 2.54
CA LEU A 209 -10.25 12.94 3.20
C LEU A 209 -10.19 13.06 4.73
N ILE A 210 -9.01 13.34 5.30
CA ILE A 210 -8.81 13.46 6.75
C ILE A 210 -9.38 14.78 7.27
N GLU A 211 -8.98 15.92 6.70
CA GLU A 211 -9.31 17.25 7.27
C GLU A 211 -10.73 17.71 6.94
N VAL A 212 -11.22 17.45 5.72
CA VAL A 212 -12.55 17.94 5.30
C VAL A 212 -13.65 16.95 5.65
N TYR A 213 -13.37 15.64 5.49
CA TYR A 213 -14.39 14.61 5.65
C TYR A 213 -14.22 13.77 6.93
N ALA A 214 -13.29 14.14 7.82
CA ALA A 214 -13.00 13.45 9.07
C ALA A 214 -12.69 11.95 8.89
N GLY A 215 -12.03 11.61 7.77
CA GLY A 215 -11.62 10.26 7.45
C GLY A 215 -10.55 9.73 8.40
N GLN A 216 -10.64 8.44 8.70
CA GLN A 216 -9.71 7.73 9.56
C GLN A 216 -8.96 6.68 8.75
N ARG A 217 -7.62 6.72 8.80
CA ARG A 217 -6.77 5.76 8.11
C ARG A 217 -6.59 4.50 8.96
N TYR A 218 -6.48 3.36 8.29
CA TYR A 218 -6.27 2.05 8.88
C TYR A 218 -5.26 1.24 8.06
N LYS A 219 -4.47 0.42 8.76
CA LYS A 219 -3.69 -0.66 8.14
C LYS A 219 -4.34 -1.99 8.48
N LEU A 220 -4.81 -2.68 7.45
CA LEU A 220 -5.36 -4.03 7.55
C LEU A 220 -4.32 -5.04 7.09
N LYS A 221 -4.19 -6.16 7.78
CA LYS A 221 -3.31 -7.26 7.39
C LYS A 221 -4.12 -8.45 6.90
N THR A 222 -3.81 -8.89 5.68
CA THR A 222 -4.48 -10.00 5.00
C THR A 222 -3.95 -11.35 5.47
N VAL A 223 -4.67 -12.43 5.14
CA VAL A 223 -4.27 -13.82 5.48
C VAL A 223 -2.92 -14.24 4.92
N ASP A 224 -2.48 -13.63 3.82
CA ASP A 224 -1.18 -13.87 3.19
C ASP A 224 -0.09 -12.88 3.62
N GLY A 225 -0.37 -12.07 4.65
CA GLY A 225 0.60 -11.17 5.28
C GLY A 225 0.81 -9.84 4.56
N ASN A 226 -0.01 -9.51 3.55
CA ASN A 226 0.02 -8.19 2.93
C ASN A 226 -0.66 -7.15 3.83
N SER A 227 -0.20 -5.90 3.74
CA SER A 227 -0.79 -4.75 4.43
C SER A 227 -1.57 -3.92 3.42
N ILE A 228 -2.83 -3.60 3.74
CA ILE A 228 -3.75 -2.84 2.88
C ILE A 228 -4.01 -1.48 3.51
N ASP A 229 -3.70 -0.43 2.76
CA ASP A 229 -3.94 0.97 3.13
C ASP A 229 -5.41 1.31 2.89
N THR A 230 -6.11 1.64 3.98
CA THR A 230 -7.56 1.80 4.00
C THR A 230 -7.93 3.13 4.66
N MET A 231 -8.96 3.79 4.14
CA MET A 231 -9.55 5.01 4.68
C MET A 231 -11.03 4.79 4.94
N VAL A 232 -11.47 5.10 6.16
CA VAL A 232 -12.84 4.91 6.63
C VAL A 232 -13.48 6.25 6.93
N LEU A 233 -14.70 6.43 6.45
CA LEU A 233 -15.57 7.55 6.80
C LEU A 233 -16.86 6.98 7.37
N ASP A 234 -16.99 6.97 8.70
CA ASP A 234 -18.20 6.55 9.39
C ASP A 234 -19.13 7.74 9.58
N ARG A 235 -20.34 7.64 9.03
CA ARG A 235 -21.31 8.73 8.93
C ARG A 235 -22.67 8.40 9.51
N ARG A 236 -22.78 7.28 10.22
CA ARG A 236 -24.03 6.81 10.87
C ARG A 236 -24.69 7.88 11.76
N SER A 237 -23.88 8.72 12.42
CA SER A 237 -24.37 9.79 13.30
C SER A 237 -24.68 11.12 12.61
N SER A 238 -24.30 11.28 11.34
CA SER A 238 -24.21 12.60 10.69
C SER A 238 -25.07 12.73 9.43
N TYR A 239 -25.41 11.62 8.77
CA TYR A 239 -26.13 11.62 7.50
C TYR A 239 -27.20 10.53 7.46
N ALA A 240 -28.31 10.79 6.77
CA ALA A 240 -29.43 9.84 6.64
C ALA A 240 -29.02 8.52 5.97
N ASN A 241 -28.07 8.56 5.04
CA ASN A 241 -27.55 7.39 4.34
C ASN A 241 -26.37 6.72 5.09
N GLY A 242 -25.96 7.26 6.24
CA GLY A 242 -24.75 6.84 6.96
C GLY A 242 -24.78 5.39 7.44
N ASP A 243 -25.96 4.81 7.67
CA ASP A 243 -26.11 3.39 8.05
C ASP A 243 -25.72 2.42 6.94
N THR A 244 -25.69 2.87 5.69
CA THR A 244 -25.20 2.08 4.57
C THR A 244 -23.73 2.40 4.31
N LEU A 245 -22.90 1.36 4.28
CA LEU A 245 -21.49 1.44 3.96
C LEU A 245 -21.24 1.13 2.49
N VAL A 246 -20.52 2.01 1.79
CA VAL A 246 -20.05 1.76 0.42
C VAL A 246 -18.56 1.44 0.44
N ILE A 247 -18.19 0.22 0.03
CA ILE A 247 -16.78 -0.18 -0.16
C ILE A 247 -16.40 0.09 -1.61
N CYS A 248 -15.48 1.02 -1.81
CA CYS A 248 -15.02 1.46 -3.12
C CYS A 248 -13.79 0.67 -3.54
N CYS A 249 -13.89 -0.07 -4.65
CA CYS A 249 -12.82 -0.83 -5.28
C CYS A 249 -12.42 -0.10 -6.57
N GLU A 250 -11.21 0.46 -6.54
CA GLU A 250 -10.72 1.33 -7.60
C GLU A 250 -10.38 0.58 -8.90
N GLY A 251 -10.17 1.36 -9.95
CA GLY A 251 -9.74 0.88 -11.26
C GLY A 251 -8.23 0.75 -11.36
N ASN A 252 -7.78 0.43 -12.57
CA ASN A 252 -6.35 0.39 -12.85
C ASN A 252 -5.73 1.79 -12.71
N ALA A 253 -4.62 1.90 -11.98
CA ALA A 253 -4.03 3.16 -11.55
C ALA A 253 -5.01 4.10 -10.83
N GLY A 254 -6.11 3.56 -10.30
CA GLY A 254 -7.00 4.23 -9.36
C GLY A 254 -6.49 4.05 -7.93
N PHE A 255 -6.64 5.10 -7.13
CA PHE A 255 -6.23 5.14 -5.74
C PHE A 255 -7.37 5.73 -4.93
N TYR A 256 -7.63 5.20 -3.74
CA TYR A 256 -8.77 5.69 -2.95
C TYR A 256 -8.64 7.19 -2.65
N GLU A 257 -7.41 7.71 -2.56
CA GLU A 257 -7.16 9.11 -2.23
C GLU A 257 -7.77 10.09 -3.24
N ILE A 258 -7.87 9.71 -4.51
CA ILE A 258 -8.30 10.58 -5.61
C ILE A 258 -9.38 9.96 -6.51
N GLY A 259 -9.91 8.81 -6.10
CA GLY A 259 -10.76 7.96 -6.93
C GLY A 259 -12.24 8.11 -6.65
N THR A 260 -12.92 6.98 -6.76
CA THR A 260 -14.38 6.82 -6.69
C THR A 260 -14.98 7.13 -5.33
N VAL A 261 -14.19 7.21 -4.26
CA VAL A 261 -14.70 7.43 -2.89
C VAL A 261 -15.49 8.73 -2.73
N ILE A 262 -15.20 9.78 -3.51
CA ILE A 262 -15.84 11.09 -3.36
C ILE A 262 -17.33 11.04 -3.68
N THR A 263 -17.75 10.25 -4.68
CA THR A 263 -19.17 10.16 -5.08
C THR A 263 -20.08 9.62 -3.96
N PRO A 264 -19.82 8.45 -3.35
CA PRO A 264 -20.64 7.98 -2.22
C PRO A 264 -20.50 8.85 -0.97
N ILE A 265 -19.34 9.50 -0.77
CA ILE A 265 -19.16 10.52 0.26
C ILE A 265 -20.16 11.67 0.03
N GLU A 266 -20.21 12.27 -1.15
CA GLU A 266 -21.12 13.39 -1.43
C GLU A 266 -22.60 12.98 -1.38
N ALA A 267 -22.91 11.71 -1.64
CA ALA A 267 -24.24 11.12 -1.48
C ALA A 267 -24.62 10.79 -0.01
N GLY A 268 -23.74 11.07 0.96
CA GLY A 268 -24.02 10.94 2.39
C GLY A 268 -23.88 9.52 2.97
N TYR A 269 -23.27 8.59 2.24
CA TYR A 269 -23.01 7.23 2.74
C TYR A 269 -21.79 7.19 3.66
N SER A 270 -21.72 6.18 4.52
CA SER A 270 -20.43 5.76 5.09
C SER A 270 -19.60 5.11 4.00
N VAL A 271 -18.27 5.30 4.02
CA VAL A 271 -17.40 4.87 2.92
C VAL A 271 -16.13 4.21 3.44
N ILE A 272 -15.73 3.12 2.77
CA ILE A 272 -14.36 2.60 2.85
C ILE A 272 -13.72 2.74 1.46
N GLY A 273 -12.60 3.45 1.43
CA GLY A 273 -11.66 3.42 0.32
C GLY A 273 -10.44 2.59 0.69
N TRP A 274 -9.92 1.81 -0.25
CA TRP A 274 -8.71 1.02 -0.02
C TRP A 274 -7.86 0.94 -1.29
N ASN A 275 -6.56 0.74 -1.11
CA ASN A 275 -5.63 0.57 -2.23
C ASN A 275 -5.38 -0.93 -2.49
N HIS A 276 -5.48 -1.33 -3.75
CA HIS A 276 -5.15 -2.67 -4.22
C HIS A 276 -3.76 -3.14 -3.77
N PRO A 277 -3.51 -4.45 -3.59
CA PRO A 277 -2.17 -4.99 -3.41
C PRO A 277 -1.12 -4.38 -4.34
N GLY A 278 -0.09 -3.80 -3.76
CA GLY A 278 1.01 -3.12 -4.47
C GLY A 278 0.71 -1.67 -4.91
N PHE A 279 -0.47 -1.12 -4.64
CA PHE A 279 -0.83 0.28 -4.96
C PHE A 279 -0.66 1.16 -3.72
N GLY A 280 -0.08 2.34 -3.91
CA GLY A 280 0.03 3.36 -2.86
C GLY A 280 0.77 2.81 -1.63
N GLY A 281 0.16 2.90 -0.45
CA GLY A 281 0.71 2.29 0.76
C GLY A 281 0.64 0.76 0.81
N SER A 282 -0.26 0.13 0.05
CA SER A 282 -0.50 -1.31 0.15
C SER A 282 0.67 -2.15 -0.35
N THR A 283 0.97 -3.24 0.36
CA THR A 283 2.02 -4.20 -0.03
C THR A 283 1.46 -5.29 -0.94
N GLY A 284 2.35 -6.15 -1.45
CA GLY A 284 1.96 -7.25 -2.34
C GLY A 284 1.94 -6.85 -3.81
N MET A 285 1.15 -7.59 -4.58
CA MET A 285 0.96 -7.44 -6.03
C MET A 285 -0.49 -7.81 -6.35
N PRO A 286 -1.11 -7.18 -7.37
CA PRO A 286 -2.54 -7.33 -7.68
C PRO A 286 -2.83 -8.64 -8.43
N TYR A 287 -2.31 -9.75 -7.91
CA TYR A 287 -2.66 -11.08 -8.38
C TYR A 287 -4.07 -11.43 -7.92
N PRO A 288 -4.83 -12.23 -8.69
CA PRO A 288 -6.19 -12.63 -8.34
C PRO A 288 -6.39 -13.12 -6.90
N ALA A 289 -5.45 -13.91 -6.37
CA ALA A 289 -5.51 -14.40 -4.99
C ALA A 289 -5.26 -13.31 -3.94
N GLN A 290 -4.32 -12.38 -4.18
CA GLN A 290 -4.03 -11.30 -3.24
C GLN A 290 -5.15 -10.25 -3.24
N GLU A 291 -5.75 -9.99 -4.41
CA GLU A 291 -6.94 -9.14 -4.54
C GLU A 291 -8.11 -9.70 -3.73
N GLN A 292 -8.37 -11.00 -3.83
CA GLN A 292 -9.41 -11.68 -3.03
C GLN A 292 -9.14 -11.54 -1.54
N ASN A 293 -7.90 -11.83 -1.11
CA ASN A 293 -7.50 -11.70 0.29
C ASN A 293 -7.62 -10.26 0.81
N ALA A 294 -7.35 -9.27 -0.04
CA ALA A 294 -7.45 -7.86 0.31
C ALA A 294 -8.91 -7.41 0.50
N ILE A 295 -9.79 -7.69 -0.45
CA ILE A 295 -11.21 -7.32 -0.32
C ILE A 295 -11.90 -8.11 0.82
N ASP A 296 -11.51 -9.36 1.05
CA ASP A 296 -11.96 -10.15 2.21
C ASP A 296 -11.57 -9.46 3.52
N ALA A 297 -10.30 -9.05 3.67
CA ALA A 297 -9.85 -8.32 4.86
C ALA A 297 -10.61 -7.01 5.08
N VAL A 298 -10.94 -6.27 4.01
CA VAL A 298 -11.71 -5.03 4.09
C VAL A 298 -13.15 -5.28 4.54
N ILE A 299 -13.82 -6.31 3.99
CA ILE A 299 -15.21 -6.65 4.36
C ILE A 299 -15.26 -7.19 5.79
N GLN A 300 -14.34 -8.10 6.16
CA GLN A 300 -14.26 -8.64 7.51
C GLN A 300 -13.96 -7.54 8.54
N PHE A 301 -13.10 -6.58 8.21
CA PHE A 301 -12.87 -5.41 9.03
C PHE A 301 -14.15 -4.57 9.21
N ALA A 302 -14.88 -4.33 8.12
CA ALA A 302 -16.14 -3.59 8.17
C ALA A 302 -17.20 -4.26 9.07
N ILE A 303 -17.29 -5.59 9.03
CA ILE A 303 -18.25 -6.36 9.82
C ILE A 303 -17.81 -6.44 11.28
N ASN A 304 -16.58 -6.91 11.52
CA ASN A 304 -16.14 -7.32 12.84
C ASN A 304 -15.62 -6.17 13.70
N ILE A 305 -15.06 -5.13 13.07
CA ILE A 305 -14.46 -3.98 13.79
C ILE A 305 -15.36 -2.75 13.71
N LEU A 306 -15.86 -2.41 12.52
CA LEU A 306 -16.74 -1.23 12.38
C LEU A 306 -18.21 -1.52 12.73
N GLY A 307 -18.61 -2.80 12.76
CA GLY A 307 -19.95 -3.24 13.16
C GLY A 307 -21.03 -3.00 12.10
N PHE A 308 -20.67 -2.89 10.82
CA PHE A 308 -21.68 -2.83 9.75
C PHE A 308 -22.25 -4.23 9.51
N LYS A 309 -23.57 -4.32 9.40
CA LYS A 309 -24.23 -5.55 8.96
C LYS A 309 -24.00 -5.74 7.45
N VAL A 310 -23.83 -6.99 7.01
CA VAL A 310 -23.61 -7.33 5.59
C VAL A 310 -24.72 -6.78 4.69
N GLU A 311 -25.98 -6.85 5.15
CA GLU A 311 -27.18 -6.30 4.49
C GLU A 311 -27.18 -4.78 4.30
N ASN A 312 -26.25 -4.08 4.96
CA ASN A 312 -26.04 -2.63 4.85
C ASN A 312 -24.75 -2.28 4.10
N ILE A 313 -24.05 -3.25 3.53
CA ILE A 313 -22.83 -3.02 2.75
C ILE A 313 -23.18 -3.00 1.25
N MET A 314 -22.75 -1.96 0.55
CA MET A 314 -22.76 -1.85 -0.90
C MET A 314 -21.34 -1.93 -1.44
N LEU A 315 -21.15 -2.59 -2.58
CA LEU A 315 -19.87 -2.65 -3.26
C LEU A 315 -19.88 -1.76 -4.50
N PHE A 316 -18.88 -0.90 -4.65
CA PHE A 316 -18.70 -0.08 -5.84
C PHE A 316 -17.37 -0.42 -6.51
N GLY A 317 -17.44 -1.08 -7.67
CA GLY A 317 -16.27 -1.43 -8.47
C GLY A 317 -16.15 -0.54 -9.70
N TRP A 318 -15.01 0.11 -9.86
CA TRP A 318 -14.67 0.81 -11.10
C TRP A 318 -13.64 0.01 -11.90
N SER A 319 -13.92 -0.22 -13.18
CA SER A 319 -13.02 -0.93 -14.10
C SER A 319 -12.54 -2.27 -13.50
N ILE A 320 -11.24 -2.44 -13.24
CA ILE A 320 -10.65 -3.67 -12.70
C ILE A 320 -11.09 -3.96 -11.27
N GLY A 321 -11.51 -2.95 -10.49
CA GLY A 321 -12.18 -3.14 -9.21
C GLY A 321 -13.48 -3.95 -9.32
N GLY A 322 -14.04 -4.04 -10.53
CA GLY A 322 -15.10 -4.97 -10.90
C GLY A 322 -14.81 -6.44 -10.53
N TYR A 323 -13.55 -6.87 -10.63
CA TYR A 323 -13.13 -8.21 -10.22
C TYR A 323 -13.29 -8.41 -8.70
N ALA A 324 -12.79 -7.47 -7.89
CA ALA A 324 -12.87 -7.55 -6.43
C ALA A 324 -14.33 -7.56 -5.96
N VAL A 325 -15.17 -6.68 -6.51
CA VAL A 325 -16.59 -6.63 -6.12
C VAL A 325 -17.37 -7.87 -6.57
N SER A 326 -17.04 -8.45 -7.73
CA SER A 326 -17.71 -9.66 -8.21
C SER A 326 -17.39 -10.87 -7.34
N TRP A 327 -16.12 -11.04 -6.97
CA TRP A 327 -15.72 -12.08 -6.03
C TRP A 327 -16.37 -11.88 -4.67
N ALA A 328 -16.34 -10.65 -4.14
CA ALA A 328 -16.95 -10.34 -2.85
C ALA A 328 -18.46 -10.59 -2.83
N ALA A 329 -19.18 -10.23 -3.90
CA ALA A 329 -20.62 -10.49 -4.00
C ALA A 329 -20.97 -11.99 -4.05
N MET A 330 -20.12 -12.81 -4.68
CA MET A 330 -20.28 -14.27 -4.64
C MET A 330 -20.01 -14.85 -3.25
N THR A 331 -19.05 -14.27 -2.54
CA THR A 331 -18.60 -14.75 -1.22
C THR A 331 -19.51 -14.31 -0.08
N TYR A 332 -20.09 -13.12 -0.17
CA TYR A 332 -20.98 -12.50 0.81
C TYR A 332 -22.36 -12.26 0.18
N PRO A 333 -23.21 -13.30 0.10
CA PRO A 333 -24.47 -13.24 -0.66
C PRO A 333 -25.50 -12.24 -0.09
N ASP A 334 -25.37 -11.88 1.19
CA ASP A 334 -26.26 -10.94 1.86
C ASP A 334 -25.87 -9.45 1.65
N ILE A 335 -24.88 -9.17 0.79
CA ILE A 335 -24.50 -7.80 0.45
C ILE A 335 -25.68 -7.06 -0.20
N LYS A 336 -25.90 -5.82 0.23
CA LYS A 336 -27.06 -5.00 -0.17
C LYS A 336 -27.18 -4.81 -1.67
N SER A 337 -26.07 -4.45 -2.32
CA SER A 337 -26.02 -4.23 -3.76
C SER A 337 -24.58 -4.11 -4.28
N VAL A 338 -24.44 -4.28 -5.59
CA VAL A 338 -23.17 -4.14 -6.31
C VAL A 338 -23.37 -3.17 -7.47
N VAL A 339 -22.50 -2.17 -7.55
CA VAL A 339 -22.40 -1.26 -8.68
C VAL A 339 -21.07 -1.52 -9.38
N SER A 340 -21.12 -1.91 -10.65
CA SER A 340 -19.92 -2.14 -11.47
C SER A 340 -19.92 -1.16 -12.65
N ASN A 341 -18.98 -0.23 -12.68
CA ASN A 341 -18.88 0.78 -13.73
C ASN A 341 -17.65 0.55 -14.61
N ASN A 342 -17.82 0.57 -15.94
CA ASN A 342 -16.75 0.36 -16.93
C ASN A 342 -15.96 -0.95 -16.76
N THR A 343 -16.60 -1.99 -16.22
CA THR A 343 -16.04 -3.32 -16.10
C THR A 343 -16.39 -4.14 -17.35
N ARG A 344 -15.38 -4.58 -18.11
CA ARG A 344 -15.55 -5.66 -19.08
C ARG A 344 -15.08 -6.95 -18.43
N PHE A 345 -16.00 -7.88 -18.21
CA PHE A 345 -15.65 -9.27 -17.89
C PHE A 345 -14.97 -9.85 -19.15
N LEU A 346 -13.67 -10.11 -19.07
CA LEU A 346 -12.90 -10.77 -20.13
C LEU A 346 -13.03 -12.29 -20.03
#